data_AF-A0A522QUD2-F1
#
_entry.id   AF-A0A522QUD2-F1
#
_cell.length_a   1.000
_cell.length_b   1.000
_cell.length_c   1.000
_cell.angle_alpha   90.00
_cell.angle_beta   90.00
_cell.angle_gamma   90.00
#
_symmetry.space_group_name_H-M   'P 1'
#
loop_
_entity.id
_entity.type
_entity.pdbx_description
1 polymer ?
#
loop_
_entity_poly.entity_id
_entity_poly.type
_entity_poly.pdbx_seq_one_letter_code
_entity_poly.pdbx_strand_id
1 'polypeptide(L)'
;MIHDQRPLLQRTSLEGIWMWSRWQPERALHFNSFYLQGEESIVVDPLAIEEEDLAALRALGGAQWVVITNRDHERRSRAAAEALGARVAA
;
A
#
# COMPACT_ATOMS: atom_id res chain seq x y z
N MET A 1 -3.97 -12.32 23.37
CA MET A 1 -4.50 -12.26 22.00
C MET A 1 -3.35 -12.50 21.05
N ILE A 2 -3.37 -13.64 20.36
CA ILE A 2 -2.32 -14.03 19.41
C ILE A 2 -2.37 -13.02 18.28
N HIS A 3 -1.37 -12.14 18.20
CA HIS A 3 -1.19 -11.29 17.02
C HIS A 3 -0.75 -12.24 15.91
N ASP A 4 -1.69 -12.53 15.02
CA ASP A 4 -1.44 -13.26 13.80
C ASP A 4 -0.42 -12.47 12.97
N GLN A 5 0.83 -12.94 12.96
CA GLN A 5 1.98 -12.33 12.28
C GLN A 5 1.91 -12.58 10.76
N ARG A 6 0.74 -12.36 10.15
CA ARG A 6 0.61 -12.41 8.69
C ARG A 6 1.10 -11.08 8.12
N PRO A 7 1.96 -11.10 7.07
CA PRO A 7 2.27 -9.87 6.33
C PRO A 7 0.97 -9.24 5.85
N LEU A 8 0.92 -7.91 5.92
CA LEU A 8 -0.29 -7.18 5.62
C LEU A 8 -0.49 -7.11 4.12
N LEU A 9 0.61 -7.07 3.37
CA LEU A 9 0.61 -7.23 1.92
C LEU A 9 0.28 -8.68 1.53
N GLN A 10 -0.86 -8.86 0.87
CA GLN A 10 -1.37 -10.16 0.44
C GLN A 10 -1.68 -10.14 -1.05
N ARG A 11 -1.44 -11.27 -1.72
CA ARG A 11 -1.78 -11.43 -3.14
C ARG A 11 -3.29 -11.53 -3.30
N THR A 12 -3.85 -10.85 -4.29
CA THR A 12 -5.27 -10.99 -4.65
C THR A 12 -5.49 -12.18 -5.59
N SER A 13 -6.74 -12.43 -5.98
CA SER A 13 -7.05 -13.40 -7.04
C SER A 13 -6.66 -12.93 -8.44
N LEU A 14 -6.29 -11.65 -8.58
CA LEU A 14 -5.83 -11.06 -9.83
C LEU A 14 -4.30 -11.13 -9.88
N GLU A 15 -3.78 -11.54 -11.03
CA GLU A 15 -2.35 -11.56 -11.26
C GLU A 15 -1.77 -10.14 -11.26
N GLY A 16 -0.56 -9.99 -10.69
CA GLY A 16 0.09 -8.68 -10.60
C GLY A 16 -0.55 -7.71 -9.61
N ILE A 17 -1.53 -8.14 -8.80
CA ILE A 17 -2.21 -7.27 -7.84
C ILE A 17 -2.11 -7.83 -6.42
N TRP A 18 -1.62 -6.97 -5.53
CA TRP A 18 -1.55 -7.20 -4.09
C TRP A 18 -2.34 -6.12 -3.37
N MET A 19 -2.77 -6.44 -2.15
CA MET A 19 -3.50 -5.51 -1.30
C MET A 19 -3.07 -5.64 0.14
N TRP A 20 -3.25 -4.56 0.91
CA TRP A 20 -3.22 -4.61 2.36
C TRP A 20 -4.35 -3.77 2.94
N SER A 21 -4.81 -4.17 4.12
CA SER A 21 -5.97 -3.55 4.76
C SER A 21 -5.67 -3.16 6.20
N ARG A 22 -6.31 -2.08 6.65
CA ARG A 22 -6.32 -1.65 8.06
C ARG A 22 -7.75 -1.38 8.49
N TRP A 23 -8.15 -1.94 9.61
CA TRP A 23 -9.42 -1.60 10.25
C TRP A 23 -9.34 -0.19 10.85
N GLN A 24 -10.34 0.66 10.59
CA GLN A 24 -10.50 1.96 11.26
C GLN A 24 -11.74 1.93 12.16
N PRO A 25 -11.58 1.82 13.50
CA PRO A 25 -12.70 1.75 14.43
C PRO A 25 -13.68 2.93 14.32
N GLU A 26 -13.17 4.13 14.04
CA GLU A 26 -13.95 5.37 13.97
C GLU A 26 -14.98 5.36 12.84
N ARG A 27 -14.72 4.56 11.81
CA ARG A 27 -15.57 4.43 10.61
C ARG A 27 -16.19 3.04 10.47
N ALA A 28 -15.87 2.13 11.38
CA ALA A 28 -16.31 0.73 11.37
C ALA A 28 -16.12 0.03 10.01
N LEU A 29 -14.99 0.28 9.34
CA LEU A 29 -14.68 -0.30 8.04
C LEU A 29 -13.18 -0.52 7.81
N HIS A 30 -12.86 -1.38 6.85
CA HIS A 30 -11.50 -1.59 6.37
C HIS A 30 -11.15 -0.58 5.29
N PHE A 31 -10.04 0.10 5.47
CA PHE A 31 -9.36 0.82 4.40
C PHE A 31 -8.41 -0.13 3.71
N ASN A 32 -8.27 0.03 2.39
CA ASN A 32 -7.47 -0.85 1.56
C ASN A 32 -6.52 -0.02 0.71
N SER A 33 -5.32 -0.55 0.53
CA SER A 33 -4.34 -0.07 -0.44
C SER A 33 -4.03 -1.18 -1.42
N PHE A 34 -3.58 -0.79 -2.60
CA PHE A 34 -3.25 -1.73 -3.66
C PHE A 34 -1.85 -1.50 -4.18
N TYR A 35 -1.18 -2.59 -4.55
CA TYR A 35 0.03 -2.58 -5.35
C TYR A 35 -0.26 -3.30 -6.66
N LEU A 36 0.01 -2.63 -7.77
CA LEU A 36 -0.16 -3.15 -9.12
C LEU A 36 1.22 -3.21 -9.77
N GLN A 37 1.64 -4.41 -10.16
CA GLN A 37 2.88 -4.63 -10.88
C GLN A 37 2.67 -4.40 -12.38
N GLY A 38 3.58 -3.66 -12.99
CA GLY A 38 3.57 -3.37 -14.43
C GLY A 38 4.94 -2.91 -14.92
N GLU A 39 5.00 -2.30 -16.12
CA GLU A 39 6.22 -1.62 -16.59
C GLU A 39 6.62 -0.48 -15.66
N GLU A 40 5.62 0.25 -15.17
CA GLU A 40 5.72 1.11 -13.99
C GLU A 40 4.74 0.59 -12.94
N SER A 41 5.27 0.06 -11.84
CA SER A 41 4.48 -0.39 -10.71
C SER A 41 3.86 0.80 -9.96
N ILE A 42 2.64 0.58 -9.48
CA ILE A 42 1.81 1.63 -8.87
C ILE A 42 1.36 1.18 -7.49
N VAL A 43 1.41 2.10 -6.54
CA VAL A 43 0.74 1.98 -5.23
C VAL A 43 -0.45 2.93 -5.20
N VAL A 44 -1.63 2.44 -4.81
CA VAL A 44 -2.86 3.23 -4.73
C VAL A 44 -3.29 3.37 -3.27
N ASP A 45 -3.57 4.61 -2.86
CA ASP A 45 -4.04 5.01 -1.53
C ASP A 45 -3.26 4.32 -0.39
N PRO A 46 -1.93 4.47 -0.33
CA PRO A 46 -1.11 3.77 0.65
C PRO A 46 -1.48 4.13 2.09
N LEU A 47 -1.91 3.10 2.82
CA LEU A 47 -1.99 3.10 4.27
C LEU A 47 -0.57 3.02 4.85
N ALA A 48 -0.47 3.23 6.17
CA ALA A 48 0.80 3.01 6.86
C ALA A 48 1.30 1.59 6.56
N ILE A 49 2.54 1.53 6.06
CA ILE A 49 3.20 0.29 5.68
C ILE A 49 4.25 -0.01 6.74
N GLU A 50 4.33 -1.27 7.17
CA GLU A 50 5.37 -1.71 8.09
C GLU A 50 6.65 -2.02 7.31
N GLU A 51 7.80 -2.07 7.99
CA GLU A 51 9.09 -2.26 7.33
C GLU A 51 9.15 -3.60 6.56
N GLU A 52 8.53 -4.67 7.10
CA GLU A 52 8.48 -5.97 6.44
C GLU A 52 7.70 -5.93 5.11
N ASP A 53 6.59 -5.19 5.06
CA ASP A 53 5.78 -5.02 3.84
C ASP A 53 6.49 -4.10 2.84
N LEU A 54 7.22 -3.08 3.30
CA LEU A 54 8.03 -2.22 2.45
C LEU A 54 9.16 -3.03 1.77
N ALA A 55 9.81 -3.92 2.51
CA ALA A 55 10.80 -4.83 1.97
C ALA A 55 10.20 -5.77 0.91
N ALA A 56 8.98 -6.27 1.15
CA ALA A 56 8.24 -7.07 0.16
C ALA A 56 7.94 -6.28 -1.12
N LEU A 57 7.48 -5.02 -1.01
CA LEU A 57 7.28 -4.15 -2.18
C LEU A 57 8.58 -3.90 -2.95
N ARG A 58 9.69 -3.65 -2.26
CA ARG A 58 11.00 -3.48 -2.89
C ARG A 58 11.45 -4.75 -3.62
N ALA A 59 11.21 -5.92 -3.04
CA ALA A 59 11.50 -7.21 -3.69
C ALA A 59 10.63 -7.45 -4.94
N LEU A 60 9.44 -6.86 -5.00
CA LEU A 60 8.55 -6.88 -6.17
C LEU A 60 8.92 -5.85 -7.26
N GLY A 61 10.00 -5.09 -7.07
CA GLY A 61 10.47 -4.06 -8.01
C GLY A 61 10.22 -2.61 -7.54
N GLY A 62 9.69 -2.41 -6.34
CA GLY A 62 9.33 -1.10 -5.82
C GLY A 62 8.11 -0.52 -6.54
N ALA A 63 7.91 0.79 -6.41
CA ALA A 63 6.83 1.50 -7.10
C ALA A 63 7.36 2.80 -7.71
N GLN A 64 6.94 3.09 -8.94
CA GLN A 64 7.28 4.33 -9.64
C GLN A 64 6.25 5.42 -9.33
N TRP A 65 5.01 5.02 -9.05
CA TRP A 65 3.91 5.92 -8.75
C TRP A 65 3.20 5.57 -7.46
N VAL A 66 2.81 6.62 -6.73
CA VAL A 66 1.79 6.61 -5.69
C VAL A 66 0.60 7.41 -6.20
N VAL A 67 -0.55 6.75 -6.34
CA VAL A 67 -1.81 7.36 -6.74
C VAL A 67 -2.67 7.58 -5.50
N ILE A 68 -3.16 8.80 -5.31
CA ILE A 68 -4.05 9.19 -4.23
C ILE A 68 -5.41 9.48 -4.85
N THR A 69 -6.44 8.71 -4.50
CA THR A 69 -7.77 8.84 -5.13
C THR A 69 -8.70 9.78 -4.37
N ASN A 70 -8.41 10.04 -3.09
CA ASN A 70 -9.15 11.00 -2.28
C ASN A 70 -8.25 11.71 -1.25
N ARG A 71 -8.65 12.93 -0.87
CA ARG A 71 -7.89 13.81 0.04
C ARG A 71 -7.66 13.21 1.44
N ASP A 72 -8.50 12.28 1.90
CA ASP A 72 -8.36 11.67 3.23
C ASP A 72 -7.06 10.84 3.36
N HIS A 73 -6.38 10.51 2.26
CA HIS A 73 -5.13 9.75 2.25
C HIS A 73 -3.83 10.58 2.09
N GLU A 74 -3.90 11.90 1.90
CA GLU A 74 -2.73 12.72 1.52
C GLU A 74 -1.55 12.61 2.50
N ARG A 75 -1.81 12.61 3.81
CA ARG A 75 -0.75 12.75 4.81
C ARG A 75 0.08 11.48 4.99
N ARG A 76 -0.52 10.30 4.82
CA ARG A 76 0.19 9.00 4.89
C ARG A 76 0.79 8.62 3.54
N SER A 77 0.18 9.08 2.46
CA SER A 77 0.64 8.75 1.11
C SER A 77 1.96 9.39 0.73
N ARG A 78 2.24 10.60 1.25
CA ARG A 78 3.52 11.26 1.00
C ARG A 78 4.70 10.51 1.62
N ALA A 79 4.54 9.99 2.84
CA ALA A 79 5.59 9.23 3.52
C ALA A 79 5.88 7.91 2.78
N ALA A 80 4.85 7.22 2.28
CA ALA A 80 5.02 6.02 1.47
C ALA A 80 5.74 6.33 0.14
N ALA A 81 5.38 7.44 -0.53
CA ALA A 81 6.05 7.88 -1.75
C ALA A 81 7.54 8.18 -1.51
N GLU A 82 7.88 8.86 -0.42
CA GLU A 82 9.27 9.12 -0.03
C GLU A 82 10.04 7.81 0.25
N ALA A 83 9.45 6.87 0.99
CA ALA A 83 10.07 5.59 1.31
C ALA A 83 10.31 4.69 0.08
N LEU A 84 9.49 4.85 -0.96
CA LEU A 84 9.58 4.12 -2.22
C LEU A 84 10.37 4.87 -3.31
N GLY A 85 10.68 6.15 -3.11
CA GLY A 85 11.24 7.02 -4.16
C GLY A 85 10.26 7.25 -5.33
N ALA A 86 8.96 7.17 -5.06
CA ALA A 86 7.90 7.20 -6.06
C ALA A 86 7.39 8.62 -6.34
N ARG A 87 6.89 8.85 -7.55
CA ARG A 87 6.18 10.07 -7.95
C ARG A 87 4.75 10.03 -7.43
N VAL A 88 4.16 11.18 -7.12
CA VAL A 88 2.78 11.25 -6.64
C VAL A 88 1.84 11.75 -7.74
N ALA A 89 0.72 11.07 -7.94
CA ALA A 89 -0.43 11.52 -8.70
C ALA A 89 -1.63 11.63 -7.74
N ALA A 90 -2.29 12.80 -7.67
CA ALA A 90 -3.33 13.10 -6.69
C ALA A 90 -4.37 14.07 -7.26
#